data_AF-A0A1E5NZG9-F1
#
_entry.id   AF-A0A1E5NZG9-F1
#
_cell.length_a   1.000
_cell.length_b   1.000
_cell.length_c   1.000
_cell.angle_alpha   90.00
_cell.angle_beta   90.00
_cell.angle_gamma   90.00
#
_symmetry.space_group_name_H-M   'P 1'
#
loop_
_entity.id
_entity.type
_entity.pdbx_description
1 polymer ?
#
loop_
_entity_poly.entity_id
_entity_poly.type
_entity_poly.pdbx_seq_one_letter_code
_entity_poly.pdbx_strand_id
1 'polypeptide(L)'
;MQPAASGSDAASEGVDQLIVVGRAHFAQLRTDPVLNVIELPDGLGVCLVHAVRGGGKIYVAPDESALFAGSAVDFETGLDAFRDGARTPLEKFDNNGSGTQG
;
A
#
# COMPACT_ATOMS: atom_id res chain seq x y z
N MET A 1 23.83 -9.12 -30.32
CA MET A 1 23.97 -8.09 -29.28
C MET A 1 22.62 -7.42 -29.09
N GLN A 2 21.89 -7.77 -28.04
CA GLN A 2 20.68 -7.06 -27.61
C GLN A 2 21.05 -6.04 -26.53
N PRO A 3 20.37 -4.88 -26.47
CA PRO A 3 20.76 -3.79 -25.60
C PRO A 3 20.30 -4.04 -24.17
N ALA A 4 21.23 -3.84 -23.23
CA ALA A 4 20.98 -3.79 -21.80
C ALA A 4 20.30 -2.45 -21.45
N ALA A 5 18.97 -2.43 -21.45
CA ALA A 5 18.16 -1.32 -20.94
C ALA A 5 16.75 -1.80 -20.59
N SER A 6 16.61 -2.67 -19.58
CA SER A 6 15.27 -3.05 -19.07
C SER A 6 15.19 -3.11 -17.54
N GLY A 7 16.21 -2.62 -16.83
CA GLY A 7 16.19 -2.59 -15.36
C GLY A 7 15.30 -1.49 -14.77
N SER A 8 15.06 -0.41 -15.51
CA SER A 8 14.32 0.76 -15.01
C SER A 8 12.84 0.74 -15.40
N ASP A 9 12.50 0.24 -16.58
CA ASP A 9 11.11 0.21 -17.08
C ASP A 9 10.28 -0.85 -16.34
N ALA A 10 10.81 -2.07 -16.18
CA ALA A 10 10.15 -3.14 -15.43
C ALA A 10 9.96 -2.81 -13.93
N ALA A 11 10.88 -2.04 -13.35
CA ALA A 11 10.75 -1.57 -11.97
C ALA A 11 9.62 -0.54 -11.85
N SER A 12 9.52 0.39 -12.80
CA SER A 12 8.44 1.38 -12.89
C SER A 12 7.08 0.76 -13.19
N GLU A 13 6.99 -0.21 -14.11
CA GLU A 13 5.77 -0.97 -14.39
C GLU A 13 5.30 -1.76 -13.15
N GLY A 14 6.25 -2.31 -12.38
CA GLY A 14 5.96 -2.93 -11.09
C GLY A 14 5.37 -1.91 -10.10
N VAL A 15 6.00 -0.75 -9.95
CA VAL A 15 5.52 0.33 -9.07
C VAL A 15 4.10 0.78 -9.45
N ASP A 16 3.82 0.99 -10.74
CA ASP A 16 2.49 1.36 -11.23
C ASP A 16 1.43 0.31 -10.89
N GLN A 17 1.76 -0.98 -11.06
CA GLN A 17 0.88 -2.08 -10.67
C GLN A 17 0.60 -2.07 -9.15
N LEU A 18 1.62 -1.84 -8.32
CA LEU A 18 1.44 -1.77 -6.87
C LEU A 18 0.58 -0.57 -6.45
N ILE A 19 0.68 0.56 -7.16
CA ILE A 19 -0.19 1.71 -6.96
C ILE A 19 -1.64 1.33 -7.29
N VAL A 20 -1.89 0.63 -8.40
CA VAL A 20 -3.23 0.16 -8.77
C VAL A 20 -3.81 -0.76 -7.68
N VAL A 21 -3.03 -1.73 -7.19
CA VAL A 21 -3.43 -2.64 -6.10
C VAL A 21 -3.76 -1.86 -4.83
N GLY A 22 -2.88 -0.97 -4.40
CA GLY A 22 -3.10 -0.14 -3.21
C GLY A 22 -4.32 0.76 -3.31
N ARG A 23 -4.55 1.35 -4.49
CA ARG A 23 -5.75 2.17 -4.77
C ARG A 23 -7.03 1.32 -4.73
N ALA A 24 -6.98 0.09 -5.24
CA ALA A 24 -8.12 -0.84 -5.17
C ALA A 24 -8.49 -1.16 -3.71
N HIS A 25 -7.52 -1.43 -2.84
CA HIS A 25 -7.77 -1.64 -1.41
C HIS A 25 -8.36 -0.40 -0.73
N PHE A 26 -7.83 0.79 -1.04
CA PHE A 26 -8.39 2.03 -0.52
C PHE A 26 -9.80 2.32 -1.03
N ALA A 27 -10.10 1.97 -2.28
CA ALA A 27 -11.42 2.12 -2.87
C ALA A 27 -12.48 1.22 -2.21
N GLN A 28 -12.08 0.06 -1.66
CA GLN A 28 -12.97 -0.77 -0.83
C GLN A 28 -13.30 -0.10 0.51
N LEU A 29 -12.36 0.67 1.06
CA LEU A 29 -12.53 1.34 2.35
C LEU A 29 -13.25 2.70 2.24
N ARG A 30 -13.02 3.44 1.15
CA ARG A 30 -13.49 4.82 0.98
C ARG A 30 -13.80 5.11 -0.48
N THR A 31 -14.82 5.92 -0.72
CA THR A 31 -15.09 6.50 -2.04
C THR A 31 -14.16 7.70 -2.27
N ASP A 32 -13.39 7.65 -3.37
CA ASP A 32 -12.47 8.70 -3.83
C ASP A 32 -11.46 9.24 -2.80
N PRO A 33 -10.57 8.38 -2.25
CA PRO A 33 -9.56 8.81 -1.30
C PRO A 33 -8.43 9.59 -1.99
N VAL A 34 -8.03 10.72 -1.39
CA VAL A 34 -6.85 11.48 -1.84
C VAL A 34 -5.60 10.80 -1.30
N LEU A 35 -4.97 9.98 -2.13
CA LEU A 35 -3.81 9.17 -1.75
C LEU A 35 -2.52 9.82 -2.22
N ASN A 36 -1.58 9.98 -1.29
CA ASN A 36 -0.20 10.30 -1.61
C ASN A 36 0.58 9.00 -1.80
N VAL A 37 1.28 8.85 -2.91
CA VAL A 37 2.10 7.66 -3.20
C VAL A 37 3.56 7.97 -2.84
N ILE A 38 4.17 7.08 -2.07
CA ILE A 38 5.58 7.16 -1.66
C ILE A 38 6.22 5.84 -2.04
N GLU A 39 7.20 5.85 -2.93
CA GLU A 39 8.01 4.67 -3.24
C GLU A 39 8.88 4.30 -2.04
N LEU A 40 8.88 3.02 -1.69
CA LEU A 40 9.70 2.52 -0.60
C LEU A 40 11.15 2.31 -1.08
N PRO A 41 12.14 2.55 -0.21
CA PRO A 41 13.53 2.25 -0.53
C PRO A 41 13.73 0.75 -0.80
N ASP A 42 14.82 0.42 -1.49
CA ASP A 42 15.25 -0.97 -1.75
C ASP A 42 14.29 -1.79 -2.63
N GLY A 43 13.32 -1.15 -3.29
CA GLY A 43 12.31 -1.86 -4.09
C GLY A 43 11.33 -2.67 -3.23
N LEU A 44 11.20 -2.33 -1.95
CA LEU A 44 10.24 -2.96 -1.03
C LEU A 44 8.78 -2.81 -1.46
N GLY A 45 8.50 -1.85 -2.34
CA GLY A 45 7.19 -1.59 -2.93
C GLY A 45 6.78 -0.13 -2.80
N VAL A 46 5.49 0.12 -2.56
CA VAL A 46 4.93 1.49 -2.48
C VAL A 46 4.10 1.66 -1.22
N CYS A 47 4.06 2.88 -0.70
CA CYS A 47 3.18 3.28 0.40
C CYS A 47 2.17 4.31 -0.10
N LEU A 48 0.89 4.00 0.03
CA LEU A 48 -0.20 4.91 -0.25
C LEU A 48 -0.67 5.49 1.09
N VAL A 49 -0.49 6.78 1.28
CA VAL A 49 -0.85 7.51 2.50
C VAL A 49 -2.10 8.33 2.22
N HIS A 50 -3.17 8.10 2.98
CA HIS A 50 -4.32 8.98 2.94
C HIS A 50 -4.10 10.13 3.92
N ALA A 51 -3.62 11.26 3.44
CA ALA A 51 -3.21 12.42 4.26
C ALA A 51 -4.39 13.24 4.82
N VAL A 52 -5.42 12.56 5.37
CA VAL A 52 -6.59 13.18 6.02
C VAL A 52 -6.74 12.66 7.45
N ARG A 53 -7.50 13.38 8.30
CA ARG A 53 -7.82 12.89 9.65
C ARG A 53 -8.58 11.56 9.59
N GLY A 54 -7.99 10.52 10.17
CA GLY A 54 -8.52 9.15 10.11
C GLY A 54 -8.24 8.41 8.80
N GLY A 55 -7.43 9.00 7.91
CA GLY A 55 -6.85 8.33 6.76
C GLY A 55 -5.60 7.57 7.19
N GLY A 56 -5.67 6.25 7.21
CA GLY A 56 -4.49 5.43 7.43
C GLY A 56 -3.55 5.45 6.21
N LYS A 57 -2.62 4.51 6.20
CA LYS A 57 -1.70 4.28 5.10
C LYS A 57 -1.59 2.79 4.80
N ILE A 58 -1.41 2.46 3.53
CA ILE A 58 -1.27 1.09 3.05
C ILE A 58 0.09 0.95 2.40
N TYR A 59 0.90 0.03 2.88
CA TYR A 59 2.13 -0.41 2.24
C TYR A 59 1.79 -1.60 1.34
N VAL A 60 2.27 -1.62 0.12
CA VAL A 60 2.04 -2.69 -0.85
C VAL A 60 3.39 -3.21 -1.30
N ALA A 61 3.59 -4.52 -1.17
CA ALA A 61 4.81 -5.22 -1.56
C ALA A 61 4.74 -5.64 -3.03
N PRO A 62 5.90 -5.90 -3.67
CA PRO A 62 5.97 -6.46 -5.02
C PRO A 62 5.29 -7.83 -5.16
N ASP A 63 5.06 -8.54 -4.06
CA ASP A 63 4.29 -9.80 -4.01
C ASP A 63 2.76 -9.58 -3.91
N GLU A 64 2.29 -8.35 -4.14
CA GLU A 64 0.89 -7.89 -4.01
C GLU A 64 0.34 -7.90 -2.58
N SER A 65 1.17 -8.22 -1.58
CA SER A 65 0.75 -8.21 -0.18
C SER A 65 0.69 -6.79 0.35
N ALA A 66 -0.37 -6.48 1.09
CA ALA A 66 -0.57 -5.15 1.67
C ALA A 66 -0.45 -5.16 3.20
N LEU A 67 0.04 -4.08 3.80
CA LEU A 67 -0.03 -3.79 5.23
C LEU A 67 -0.79 -2.48 5.43
N PHE A 68 -1.93 -2.53 6.11
CA PHE A 68 -2.63 -1.35 6.58
C PHE A 68 -2.03 -0.90 7.91
N ALA A 69 -1.54 0.33 7.95
CA ALA A 69 -1.19 1.01 9.17
C ALA A 69 -2.21 2.11 9.43
N GLY A 70 -2.92 1.98 10.56
CA GLY A 70 -3.87 2.99 11.01
C GLY A 70 -3.20 4.34 11.29
N SER A 71 -3.99 5.39 11.44
CA SER A 71 -3.50 6.75 11.67
C SER A 71 -2.71 6.93 12.97
N ALA A 72 -2.74 5.95 13.89
CA ALA A 72 -1.95 5.94 15.12
C ALA A 72 -0.53 5.37 14.93
N VAL A 73 -0.23 4.77 13.78
CA VAL A 73 1.07 4.16 13.48
C VAL A 73 1.84 5.09 12.56
N ASP A 74 3.02 5.53 13.00
CA ASP A 74 3.90 6.38 12.21
C ASP A 74 4.42 5.69 10.94
N PHE A 75 4.91 6.47 9.97
CA PHE A 75 5.41 5.93 8.71
C PHE A 75 6.58 4.97 8.92
N GLU A 76 7.55 5.34 9.76
CA GLU A 76 8.73 4.53 10.05
C GLU A 76 8.35 3.21 10.74
N THR A 77 7.52 3.26 11.78
CA THR A 77 7.02 2.06 12.49
C THR A 77 6.26 1.11 11.55
N GLY A 78 5.44 1.65 10.65
CA GLY A 78 4.72 0.84 9.67
C GLY A 78 5.65 0.25 8.62
N LEU A 79 6.67 0.99 8.19
CA LEU A 79 7.69 0.53 7.25
C LEU A 79 8.54 -0.58 7.87
N ASP A 80 8.95 -0.45 9.13
CA ASP A 80 9.73 -1.47 9.82
C ASP A 80 8.92 -2.75 10.01
N ALA A 81 7.65 -2.65 10.44
CA ALA A 81 6.77 -3.82 10.51
C ALA A 81 6.60 -4.50 9.14
N PHE A 82 6.43 -3.71 8.08
CA PHE A 82 6.33 -4.21 6.72
C PHE A 82 7.63 -4.89 6.26
N ARG A 83 8.79 -4.34 6.62
CA ARG A 83 10.11 -4.93 6.38
C ARG A 83 10.31 -6.23 7.14
N ASP A 84 9.78 -6.32 8.35
CA ASP A 84 9.80 -7.53 9.18
C ASP A 84 8.88 -8.64 8.63
N GLY A 85 8.08 -8.35 7.60
CA GLY A 85 7.16 -9.28 6.96
C GLY A 85 5.72 -9.19 7.49
N ALA A 86 5.40 -8.20 8.31
CA ALA A 86 4.01 -7.97 8.72
C ALA A 86 3.15 -7.64 7.49
N ARG A 87 2.01 -8.31 7.39
CA ARG A 87 0.99 -8.09 6.36
C ARG A 87 -0.38 -8.02 7.00
N THR A 88 -1.27 -7.27 6.38
CA THR A 88 -2.68 -7.20 6.74
C THR A 88 -3.45 -8.15 5.84
N PRO A 89 -4.22 -9.11 6.39
CA PRO A 89 -5.04 -9.98 5.56
C PRO A 89 -6.15 -9.19 4.86
N LEU A 90 -6.48 -9.57 3.63
CA LEU A 90 -7.41 -8.85 2.75
C LEU A 90 -8.80 -8.64 3.38
N GLU A 91 -9.25 -9.58 4.22
CA GLU A 91 -10.50 -9.49 4.99
C GLU A 91 -10.60 -8.25 5.89
N LYS A 92 -9.47 -7.63 6.27
CA LYS A 92 -9.45 -6.39 7.06
C LYS A 92 -9.68 -5.15 6.20
N PHE A 93 -9.47 -5.26 4.89
CA PHE A 93 -9.76 -4.20 3.91
C PHE A 93 -11.20 -4.27 3.39
N ASP A 94 -11.82 -5.44 3.50
CA ASP A 94 -13.25 -5.61 3.27
C ASP A 94 -14.03 -4.82 4.34
N ASN A 95 -14.41 -3.59 3.97
CA ASN A 95 -15.35 -2.77 4.74
C ASN A 95 -16.79 -3.35 4.74
N ASN A 96 -16.97 -4.58 4.24
CA ASN A 96 -18.20 -5.36 4.38
C ASN A 96 -18.44 -5.85 5.82
N GLY A 97 -17.49 -5.59 6.73
CA GLY A 97 -17.73 -5.55 8.17
C GLY A 97 -18.62 -4.37 8.54
N SER A 98 -19.93 -4.56 8.35
CA SER A 98 -20.99 -3.87 9.08
C SER A 98 -20.48 -3.40 10.45
N GLY A 99 -20.47 -2.09 10.65
CA GLY A 99 -20.53 -1.53 11.98
C GLY A 99 -21.82 -1.98 12.65
N THR A 100 -21.82 -3.19 13.22
CA THR A 100 -22.75 -3.56 14.30
C THR A 100 -22.03 -3.26 15.60
N GLN A 101 -21.96 -1.96 15.91
CA GLN A 101 -22.04 -1.52 17.30
C GLN A 101 -23.51 -1.21 17.55
N GLY A 102 -24.18 -2.10 18.28
CA GLY A 102 -25.54 -1.98 18.76
C GLY A 102 -25.73 -2.96 19.91
#